data_AF-A0A512JK47-F1
#
_entry.id   AF-A0A512JK47-F1
#
_cell.length_a   1.000
_cell.length_b   1.000
_cell.length_c   1.000
_cell.angle_alpha   90.00
_cell.angle_beta   90.00
_cell.angle_gamma   90.00
#
_symmetry.space_group_name_H-M   'P 1'
#
loop_
_entity.id
_entity.type
_entity.pdbx_description
1 polymer ?
#
loop_
_entity_poly.entity_id
_entity_poly.type
_entity_poly.pdbx_seq_one_letter_code
_entity_poly.pdbx_strand_id
1 'polypeptide(L)'
;MNLDEGKPGGRDTEAFKHFKQTGKNKYIGDKSCLRNGESLYLTSCSGCHGHLAEGKVGPGLNDNYWTYPSNTTDVGLFSTIWGGANGMMGPHNEDLNPDEALQIITWIRHLYTGPVQDAVWLNAEQKKNYKPYKEGKHFSKDEKGQCKPLEQ
;
A
#
# COMPACT_ATOMS: atom_id res chain seq x y z
N MET A 1 14.54 -12.67 -0.85
CA MET A 1 13.52 -12.33 0.16
C MET A 1 12.78 -13.60 0.52
N ASN A 2 12.80 -14.01 1.79
CA ASN A 2 11.99 -15.12 2.25
C ASN A 2 10.58 -14.60 2.57
N LEU A 3 9.57 -15.09 1.87
CA LEU A 3 8.17 -14.70 2.08
C LEU A 3 7.44 -15.67 3.03
N ASP A 4 8.10 -16.73 3.46
CA ASP A 4 7.55 -17.72 4.39
C ASP A 4 7.77 -17.31 5.85
N GLU A 5 8.70 -16.38 6.10
CA GLU A 5 8.98 -15.76 7.41
C GLU A 5 8.10 -14.53 7.66
N GLY A 6 8.06 -14.01 8.89
CA GLY A 6 7.24 -12.86 9.29
C GLY A 6 5.86 -13.24 9.85
N LYS A 7 5.00 -12.25 10.12
CA LYS A 7 3.69 -12.41 10.74
C LYS A 7 2.86 -13.49 10.01
N PRO A 8 2.25 -14.45 10.72
CA PRO A 8 1.41 -15.48 10.11
C PRO A 8 0.19 -14.91 9.37
N GLY A 9 -0.36 -15.69 8.43
CA GLY A 9 -1.55 -15.33 7.65
C GLY A 9 -1.26 -14.65 6.31
N GLY A 10 -2.31 -14.35 5.55
CA GLY A 10 -2.25 -13.57 4.30
C GLY A 10 -1.60 -14.25 3.08
N ARG A 11 -0.88 -15.37 3.27
CA ARG A 11 -0.09 -16.02 2.20
C ARG A 11 -0.93 -16.83 1.22
N ASP A 12 -2.14 -17.20 1.63
CA ASP A 12 -3.08 -18.06 0.91
C ASP A 12 -4.21 -17.26 0.23
N THR A 13 -4.23 -15.93 0.37
CA THR A 13 -5.22 -15.08 -0.29
C THR A 13 -5.01 -15.08 -1.81
N GLU A 14 -6.12 -14.96 -2.55
CA GLU A 14 -6.07 -14.92 -4.01
C GLU A 14 -5.30 -13.69 -4.53
N ALA A 15 -5.37 -12.56 -3.81
CA ALA A 15 -4.62 -11.37 -4.18
C ALA A 15 -3.11 -11.57 -4.00
N PHE A 16 -2.66 -12.16 -2.89
CA PHE A 16 -1.24 -12.39 -2.68
C PHE A 16 -0.69 -13.47 -3.61
N LYS A 17 -1.44 -14.55 -3.88
CA LYS A 17 -1.07 -15.54 -4.92
C LYS A 17 -0.90 -14.88 -6.28
N HIS A 18 -1.86 -14.03 -6.67
CA HIS A 18 -1.78 -13.29 -7.93
C HIS A 18 -0.56 -12.34 -7.95
N PHE A 19 -0.34 -11.59 -6.87
CA PHE A 19 0.81 -10.69 -6.74
C PHE A 19 2.14 -11.42 -6.88
N LYS A 20 2.30 -12.60 -6.25
CA LYS A 20 3.51 -13.43 -6.41
C LYS A 20 3.75 -13.86 -7.85
N GLN A 21 2.69 -14.09 -8.63
CA GLN A 21 2.79 -14.56 -10.01
C GLN A 21 3.03 -13.41 -11.01
N THR A 22 2.42 -12.25 -10.79
CA THR A 22 2.34 -11.19 -11.80
C THR A 22 3.00 -9.88 -11.37
N GLY A 23 3.31 -9.72 -10.08
CA GLY A 23 3.72 -8.46 -9.47
C GLY A 23 2.62 -7.40 -9.42
N LYS A 24 1.36 -7.74 -9.74
CA LYS A 24 0.24 -6.80 -9.74
C LYS A 24 -0.59 -6.91 -8.47
N ASN A 25 -0.87 -5.77 -7.85
CA ASN A 25 -1.76 -5.71 -6.69
C ASN A 25 -3.23 -5.59 -7.17
N LYS A 26 -4.06 -6.59 -6.85
CA LYS A 26 -5.49 -6.61 -7.21
C LYS A 26 -6.36 -5.65 -6.40
N TYR A 27 -5.84 -5.13 -5.31
CA TYR A 27 -6.58 -4.26 -4.40
C TYR A 27 -6.63 -2.81 -4.86
N ILE A 28 -5.86 -2.41 -5.88
CA ILE A 28 -5.84 -1.04 -6.39
C ILE A 28 -7.25 -0.59 -6.83
N GLY A 29 -7.84 0.33 -6.04
CA GLY A 29 -9.18 0.87 -6.25
C GLY A 29 -10.31 0.13 -5.53
N ASP A 30 -10.03 -0.97 -4.84
CA ASP A 30 -11.02 -1.70 -4.04
C ASP A 30 -11.29 -0.97 -2.72
N LYS A 31 -12.52 -0.50 -2.52
CA LYS A 31 -12.91 0.30 -1.35
C LYS A 31 -12.82 -0.46 -0.03
N SER A 32 -13.08 -1.77 -0.03
CA SER A 32 -12.97 -2.59 1.17
C SER A 32 -11.51 -2.71 1.63
N CYS A 33 -10.59 -2.77 0.68
CA CYS A 33 -9.16 -2.81 0.92
C CYS A 33 -8.58 -1.43 1.25
N LEU A 34 -9.13 -0.35 0.67
CA LEU A 34 -8.78 1.03 1.03
C LEU A 34 -9.11 1.33 2.49
N ARG A 35 -10.30 0.94 2.96
CA ARG A 35 -10.69 1.08 4.37
C ARG A 35 -9.68 0.43 5.31
N ASN A 36 -9.30 -0.81 5.03
CA ASN A 36 -8.36 -1.53 5.88
C ASN A 36 -6.94 -0.95 5.76
N GLY A 37 -6.51 -0.64 4.53
CA GLY A 37 -5.22 -0.06 4.23
C GLY A 37 -5.01 1.28 4.93
N GLU A 38 -6.06 2.10 5.04
CA GLU A 38 -6.05 3.33 5.83
C GLU A 38 -5.71 3.05 7.30
N SER A 39 -6.46 2.16 7.96
CA SER A 39 -6.21 1.80 9.36
C SER A 39 -4.79 1.25 9.57
N LEU A 40 -4.36 0.31 8.72
CA LEU A 40 -3.03 -0.29 8.80
C LEU A 40 -1.92 0.76 8.58
N TYR A 41 -2.10 1.66 7.63
CA TYR A 41 -1.15 2.73 7.36
C TYR A 41 -1.04 3.70 8.55
N LEU A 42 -2.18 4.05 9.15
CA LEU A 42 -2.21 4.95 10.31
C LEU A 42 -1.44 4.35 11.49
N THR A 43 -1.57 3.05 11.74
CA THR A 43 -0.85 2.37 12.84
C THR A 43 0.62 2.13 12.55
N SER A 44 0.97 1.78 11.31
CA SER A 44 2.30 1.24 10.99
C SER A 44 3.23 2.23 10.28
N CYS A 45 2.69 3.27 9.63
CA CYS A 45 3.47 4.13 8.73
C CYS A 45 3.35 5.62 9.05
N SER A 46 2.17 6.09 9.46
CA SER A 46 1.85 7.52 9.55
C SER A 46 2.73 8.29 10.55
N GLY A 47 3.19 7.62 11.61
CA GLY A 47 4.07 8.23 12.61
C GLY A 47 5.34 8.82 12.00
N CYS A 48 5.87 8.19 10.94
CA CYS A 48 7.07 8.62 10.23
C CYS A 48 6.77 9.30 8.90
N HIS A 49 5.73 8.87 8.17
CA HIS A 49 5.45 9.34 6.81
C HIS A 49 4.34 10.40 6.72
N GLY A 50 3.72 10.81 7.84
CA GLY A 50 2.60 11.74 7.83
C GLY A 50 1.25 11.03 7.68
N HIS A 51 0.14 11.72 7.94
CA HIS A 51 -1.17 11.05 7.96
C HIS A 51 -1.72 10.75 6.55
N LEU A 52 -1.29 11.52 5.55
CA LEU A 52 -1.59 11.39 4.12
C LEU A 52 -0.34 11.03 3.30
N ALA A 53 0.67 10.44 3.94
CA ALA A 53 1.96 10.18 3.32
C ALA A 53 2.66 11.42 2.76
N GLU A 54 2.43 12.58 3.36
CA GLU A 54 2.99 13.89 3.00
C GLU A 54 4.46 14.07 3.46
N GLY A 55 4.98 13.13 4.23
CA GLY A 55 6.32 13.19 4.82
C GLY A 55 6.31 13.83 6.20
N LYS A 56 7.20 13.35 7.07
CA LYS A 56 7.37 13.89 8.43
C LYS A 56 8.80 13.66 8.91
N VAL A 57 9.06 12.49 9.47
CA VAL A 57 10.41 12.04 9.82
C VAL A 57 11.04 11.34 8.61
N GLY A 58 10.24 10.48 7.96
CA GLY A 58 10.56 9.89 6.66
C GLY A 58 10.06 10.74 5.50
N PRO A 59 10.43 10.37 4.25
CA PRO A 59 10.03 11.10 3.06
C PRO A 59 8.52 11.02 2.82
N GLY A 60 7.98 11.95 2.02
CA GLY A 60 6.64 11.80 1.44
C GLY A 60 6.58 10.58 0.53
N LEU A 61 5.42 9.93 0.50
CA LEU A 61 5.11 8.79 -0.39
C LEU A 61 3.90 9.09 -1.30
N ASN A 62 3.36 10.30 -1.24
CA ASN A 62 2.18 10.73 -1.99
C ASN A 62 2.49 11.60 -3.23
N ASP A 63 3.77 11.76 -3.58
CA ASP A 63 4.23 12.50 -4.75
C ASP A 63 4.88 11.57 -5.80
N ASN A 64 5.39 12.17 -6.89
CA ASN A 64 5.97 11.44 -8.02
C ASN A 64 7.47 11.19 -7.91
N TYR A 65 8.08 11.53 -6.77
CA TYR A 65 9.50 11.32 -6.52
C TYR A 65 9.72 10.16 -5.55
N TRP A 66 10.59 9.23 -5.92
CA TRP A 66 10.96 8.09 -5.08
C TRP A 66 12.48 8.00 -4.96
N THR A 67 13.01 8.11 -3.74
CA THR A 67 14.44 7.89 -3.46
C THR A 67 14.92 6.54 -3.99
N TYR A 68 14.07 5.52 -3.89
CA TYR A 68 14.27 4.22 -4.53
C TYR A 68 13.29 4.07 -5.70
N PRO A 69 13.73 4.25 -6.96
CA PRO A 69 12.83 4.21 -8.12
C PRO A 69 12.04 2.90 -8.27
N SER A 70 12.55 1.79 -7.71
CA SER A 70 11.83 0.51 -7.64
C SER A 70 10.45 0.63 -6.98
N ASN A 71 10.27 1.59 -6.06
CA ASN A 71 9.04 1.79 -5.29
C ASN A 71 7.90 2.42 -6.12
N THR A 72 8.19 2.85 -7.34
CA THR A 72 7.14 3.14 -8.33
C THR A 72 6.34 1.89 -8.71
N THR A 73 6.90 0.69 -8.53
CA THR A 73 6.18 -0.58 -8.70
C THR A 73 5.69 -1.13 -7.37
N ASP A 74 4.57 -1.86 -7.38
CA ASP A 74 4.06 -2.49 -6.16
C ASP A 74 5.00 -3.60 -5.65
N VAL A 75 5.75 -4.27 -6.55
CA VAL A 75 6.78 -5.25 -6.18
C VAL A 75 7.92 -4.59 -5.41
N GLY A 76 8.43 -3.46 -5.89
CA GLY A 76 9.50 -2.73 -5.20
C GLY A 76 9.03 -2.12 -3.89
N LEU A 77 7.83 -1.55 -3.86
CA LEU A 77 7.27 -1.00 -2.63
C LEU A 77 7.00 -2.09 -1.59
N PHE A 78 6.45 -3.23 -2.01
CA PHE A 78 6.31 -4.42 -1.15
C PHE A 78 7.67 -4.88 -0.63
N SER A 79 8.68 -4.94 -1.50
CA SER A 79 10.02 -5.37 -1.10
C SER A 79 10.63 -4.44 -0.06
N THR A 80 10.43 -3.13 -0.20
CA THR A 80 10.88 -2.12 0.76
C THR A 80 10.15 -2.25 2.09
N ILE A 81 8.83 -2.45 2.09
CA ILE A 81 8.04 -2.62 3.33
C ILE A 81 8.45 -3.92 4.03
N TRP A 82 8.59 -5.01 3.27
CA TRP A 82 8.88 -6.33 3.81
C TRP A 82 10.32 -6.46 4.34
N GLY A 83 11.30 -6.01 3.56
CA GLY A 83 12.72 -6.16 3.85
C GLY A 83 13.38 -4.94 4.51
N GLY A 84 12.66 -3.82 4.61
CA GLY A 84 13.21 -2.56 5.06
C GLY A 84 14.01 -1.83 3.97
N ALA A 85 14.45 -0.62 4.32
CA ALA A 85 15.39 0.20 3.59
C ALA A 85 16.54 0.63 4.52
N ASN A 86 17.17 1.76 4.21
CA ASN A 86 18.23 2.30 5.05
C ASN A 86 17.70 3.05 6.28
N GLY A 87 18.51 3.09 7.34
CA GLY A 87 18.25 3.87 8.54
C GLY A 87 17.09 3.32 9.37
N MET A 88 16.14 4.20 9.73
CA MET A 88 15.02 3.85 10.62
C MET A 88 13.87 3.12 9.92
N MET A 89 13.89 3.00 8.59
CA MET A 89 12.91 2.22 7.83
C MET A 89 13.30 0.74 7.86
N GLY A 90 13.12 0.10 9.01
CA GLY A 90 13.36 -1.34 9.17
C GLY A 90 12.36 -2.22 8.41
N PRO A 91 12.58 -3.54 8.40
CA PRO A 91 11.60 -4.48 7.86
C PRO A 91 10.32 -4.49 8.70
N HIS A 92 9.16 -4.53 8.03
CA HIS A 92 7.85 -4.62 8.69
C HIS A 92 7.22 -6.02 8.57
N ASN A 93 7.95 -7.01 8.07
CA ASN A 93 7.43 -8.38 7.89
C ASN A 93 7.05 -9.07 9.21
N GLU A 94 7.58 -8.65 10.35
CA GLU A 94 7.20 -9.21 11.66
C GLU A 94 5.86 -8.65 12.19
N ASP A 95 5.47 -7.45 11.77
CA ASP A 95 4.24 -6.77 12.20
C ASP A 95 3.09 -6.89 11.20
N LEU A 96 3.43 -7.13 9.93
CA LEU A 96 2.49 -7.19 8.81
C LEU A 96 2.59 -8.53 8.10
N ASN A 97 1.44 -9.16 7.89
CA ASN A 97 1.35 -10.29 6.97
C ASN A 97 1.35 -9.76 5.51
N PRO A 98 1.66 -10.59 4.51
CA PRO A 98 1.83 -10.10 3.14
C PRO A 98 0.54 -9.55 2.52
N ASP A 99 -0.64 -10.01 2.93
CA ASP A 99 -1.90 -9.48 2.44
C ASP A 99 -2.17 -8.08 3.02
N GLU A 100 -1.90 -7.88 4.32
CA GLU A 100 -1.94 -6.57 4.98
C GLU A 100 -0.98 -5.58 4.30
N ALA A 101 0.22 -6.01 3.92
CA ALA A 101 1.18 -5.19 3.19
C ALA A 101 0.62 -4.74 1.81
N LEU A 102 -0.10 -5.60 1.09
CA LEU A 102 -0.77 -5.21 -0.16
C LEU A 102 -1.91 -4.22 0.07
N GLN A 103 -2.62 -4.32 1.20
CA GLN A 103 -3.65 -3.36 1.59
C GLN A 103 -3.05 -1.98 1.94
N ILE A 104 -1.92 -1.94 2.65
CA ILE A 104 -1.16 -0.69 2.90
C ILE A 104 -0.69 -0.06 1.58
N ILE A 105 -0.12 -0.85 0.67
CA ILE A 105 0.31 -0.36 -0.65
C ILE A 105 -0.87 0.26 -1.39
N THR A 106 -2.04 -0.37 -1.34
CA THR A 106 -3.27 0.14 -1.94
C THR A 106 -3.63 1.53 -1.40
N TRP A 107 -3.50 1.72 -0.10
CA TRP A 107 -3.72 3.02 0.54
C TRP A 107 -2.68 4.06 0.11
N ILE A 108 -1.39 3.72 0.13
CA ILE A 108 -0.30 4.61 -0.33
C ILE A 108 -0.56 5.06 -1.77
N ARG A 109 -0.92 4.13 -2.67
CA ARG A 109 -1.26 4.46 -4.06
C ARG A 109 -2.49 5.36 -4.17
N HIS A 110 -3.44 5.24 -3.25
CA HIS A 110 -4.64 6.08 -3.21
C HIS A 110 -4.36 7.51 -2.74
N LEU A 111 -3.40 7.69 -1.84
CA LEU A 111 -2.98 8.98 -1.32
C LEU A 111 -2.24 9.83 -2.36
N TYR A 112 -1.80 9.25 -3.48
CA TYR A 112 -1.02 9.93 -4.50
C TYR A 112 -1.70 11.21 -5.05
N THR A 113 -0.93 12.29 -5.10
CA THR A 113 -1.37 13.63 -5.52
C THR A 113 -0.72 14.13 -6.81
N GLY A 114 0.26 13.40 -7.35
CA GLY A 114 1.05 13.81 -8.50
C GLY A 114 0.41 13.56 -9.88
N PRO A 115 1.18 13.75 -10.97
CA PRO A 115 0.71 13.51 -12.33
C PRO A 115 0.33 12.05 -12.58
N VAL A 116 -0.81 11.81 -13.22
CA VAL A 116 -1.31 10.45 -13.53
C VAL A 116 -0.40 9.65 -14.47
N GLN A 117 0.39 10.34 -15.30
CA GLN A 117 1.33 9.71 -16.21
C GLN A 117 2.42 8.94 -15.44
N ASP A 118 2.84 9.47 -14.28
CA ASP A 118 3.88 8.90 -13.42
C ASP A 118 3.33 7.80 -12.48
N ALA A 119 2.00 7.67 -12.38
CA ALA A 119 1.33 6.58 -11.64
C ALA A 119 1.42 5.24 -12.40
N VAL A 120 2.64 4.71 -12.56
CA VAL A 120 2.94 3.49 -13.33
C VAL A 120 2.32 2.22 -12.73
N TRP A 121 1.90 2.27 -11.48
CA TRP A 121 1.15 1.21 -10.80
C TRP A 121 -0.30 1.09 -11.30
N LEU A 122 -0.85 2.14 -11.92
CA LEU A 122 -2.21 2.15 -12.47
C LEU A 122 -2.24 1.60 -13.90
N ASN A 123 -3.24 0.77 -14.19
CA ASN A 123 -3.57 0.37 -15.56
C ASN A 123 -4.29 1.51 -16.32
N ALA A 124 -4.52 1.33 -17.62
CA ALA A 124 -5.12 2.36 -18.47
C ALA A 124 -6.52 2.80 -18.03
N GLU A 125 -7.34 1.88 -17.49
CA GLU A 125 -8.68 2.19 -17.00
C GLU A 125 -8.64 2.96 -15.67
N GLN A 126 -7.77 2.52 -14.76
CA GLN A 126 -7.55 3.18 -13.47
C GLN A 126 -7.01 4.60 -13.66
N LYS A 127 -6.11 4.83 -14.63
CA LYS A 127 -5.62 6.17 -14.97
C LYS A 127 -6.73 7.12 -15.45
N LYS A 128 -7.72 6.63 -16.20
CA LYS A 128 -8.87 7.46 -16.64
C LYS A 128 -9.70 7.96 -15.46
N ASN A 129 -9.76 7.18 -14.38
CA ASN A 129 -10.54 7.49 -13.18
C ASN A 129 -9.72 8.13 -12.07
N TYR A 130 -8.41 8.31 -12.27
CA TYR A 130 -7.53 8.91 -11.28
C TYR A 130 -7.89 10.37 -11.02
N LYS A 131 -7.90 10.72 -9.73
CA LYS A 131 -7.98 12.10 -9.26
C LYS A 131 -6.98 12.22 -8.11
N PRO A 132 -6.17 13.29 -8.06
CA PRO A 132 -5.33 13.57 -6.90
C PRO A 132 -6.12 13.44 -5.60
N TYR A 133 -5.52 12.77 -4.61
CA TYR A 133 -6.16 12.60 -3.33
C TYR A 133 -6.55 13.94 -2.72
N LYS A 134 -7.68 13.96 -2.01
CA LYS A 134 -8.15 15.08 -1.20
C LYS A 134 -8.63 14.52 0.11
N GLU A 135 -8.23 15.18 1.20
CA GLU A 135 -8.64 14.84 2.55
C GLU A 135 -10.18 14.88 2.70
N GLY A 136 -10.70 14.08 3.64
CA GLY A 136 -12.14 13.99 3.93
C GLY A 136 -12.84 12.82 3.23
N LYS A 137 -12.12 11.96 2.51
CA LYS A 137 -12.66 10.69 2.05
C LYS A 137 -12.71 9.69 3.20
N HIS A 138 -13.90 9.18 3.50
CA HIS A 138 -14.11 8.13 4.49
C HIS A 138 -14.66 6.87 3.81
N PHE A 139 -14.10 5.70 4.14
CA PHE A 139 -14.57 4.42 3.64
C PHE A 139 -15.39 3.70 4.71
N SER A 140 -16.68 3.47 4.43
CA SER A 140 -17.59 2.82 5.39
C SER A 140 -17.15 1.40 5.71
N LYS A 141 -17.43 0.95 6.94
CA LYS A 141 -17.29 -0.44 7.37
C LYS A 141 -18.13 -1.41 6.52
N ASP A 142 -19.19 -0.92 5.89
CA ASP A 142 -20.08 -1.71 5.04
C ASP A 142 -19.58 -1.87 3.58
N GLU A 143 -18.46 -1.22 3.22
CA GLU A 143 -17.87 -1.36 1.87
C GLU A 143 -17.48 -2.83 1.63
N LYS A 144 -18.22 -3.47 0.73
CA LYS A 144 -17.98 -4.85 0.30
C LYS A 144 -16.90 -4.87 -0.78
N GLY A 145 -16.06 -5.90 -0.77
CA GLY A 145 -15.00 -6.08 -1.76
C GLY A 145 -14.12 -7.26 -1.41
N GLN A 146 -12.89 -7.26 -1.90
CA GLN A 146 -11.97 -8.38 -1.74
C GLN A 146 -11.43 -8.53 -0.31
N CYS A 147 -11.40 -7.45 0.47
CA CYS A 147 -10.82 -7.44 1.81
C CYS A 147 -11.90 -7.49 2.90
N LYS A 148 -11.84 -8.53 3.75
CA LYS A 148 -12.67 -8.62 4.96
C LYS A 148 -12.30 -7.49 5.92
N PRO A 149 -13.25 -6.88 6.65
CA PRO A 149 -12.93 -5.88 7.67
C PRO A 149 -11.91 -6.41 8.67
N LEU A 150 -10.97 -5.57 9.10
CA LEU A 150 -10.00 -5.94 10.13
C LEU A 150 -10.74 -6.23 11.45
N GLU A 151 -10.33 -7.30 12.13
CA GLU A 151 -10.78 -7.59 13.49
C GLU A 151 -10.15 -6.54 14.44
N GLN A 152 -10.96 -6.01 15.37
CA GLN A 152 -10.54 -5.00 16.34
C GLN A 152 -9.83 -5.63 17.54
#